data_AF-A0A6G4RC69-F1
#
_entry.id   AF-A0A6G4RC69-F1
#
_cell.length_a   1.000
_cell.length_b   1.000
_cell.length_c   1.000
_cell.angle_alpha   90.00
_cell.angle_beta   90.00
_cell.angle_gamma   90.00
#
_symmetry.space_group_name_H-M   'P 1'
#
loop_
_entity.id
_entity.type
_entity.pdbx_description
1 polymer ?
#
loop_
_entity_poly.entity_id
_entity_poly.type
_entity_poly.pdbx_seq_one_letter_code
_entity_poly.pdbx_strand_id
1 'polypeptide(L)'
;MLSETNFLSLTVVNFTDNSHEVAIEVLYRDASTYQESVAIATSYELPAPDDDVSTSVEEDQLLETDRFIVNVELKANPAVSDSYYFYPALEDDDQDDHLFVEIRTQPESDALYIDFDQSH
;
A
#
# COMPACT_ATOMS: atom_id res chain seq x y z
N MET A 1 24.11 8.57 19.66
CA MET A 1 23.29 8.83 18.46
C MET A 1 22.01 8.06 18.69
N LEU A 2 20.88 8.74 18.73
CA LEU A 2 19.59 8.07 18.69
C LEU A 2 19.45 7.65 17.23
N SER A 3 19.31 6.36 16.94
CA SER A 3 18.80 5.95 15.63
C SER A 3 17.44 6.62 15.50
N GLU A 4 17.25 7.46 14.50
CA GLU A 4 15.92 7.93 14.17
C GLU A 4 15.13 6.68 13.75
N THR A 5 14.01 6.42 14.43
CA THR A 5 13.15 5.31 14.06
C THR A 5 12.50 5.70 12.74
N ASN A 6 12.84 4.99 11.66
CA ASN A 6 12.16 5.17 10.37
C ASN A 6 10.80 4.48 10.42
N PHE A 7 9.83 5.08 9.75
CA PHE A 7 8.48 4.52 9.64
C PHE A 7 8.09 4.32 8.18
N LEU A 8 7.23 3.33 7.95
CA LEU A 8 6.52 3.14 6.70
C LEU A 8 5.31 4.07 6.66
N SER A 9 5.22 4.92 5.64
CA SER A 9 3.99 5.61 5.24
C SER A 9 3.35 4.92 4.04
N LEU A 10 2.02 4.91 4.01
CA LEU A 10 1.24 4.26 2.95
C LEU A 10 0.29 5.25 2.31
N THR A 11 0.34 5.38 0.99
CA THR A 11 -0.64 6.15 0.22
C THR A 11 -1.34 5.25 -0.78
N VAL A 12 -2.66 5.14 -0.67
CA VAL A 12 -3.50 4.37 -1.59
C VAL A 12 -4.14 5.35 -2.55
N VAL A 13 -3.95 5.15 -3.86
CA VAL A 13 -4.32 6.11 -4.92
C VAL A 13 -5.28 5.46 -5.90
N ASN A 14 -6.33 6.16 -6.28
CA ASN A 14 -7.26 5.74 -7.32
C ASN A 14 -7.12 6.64 -8.56
N PHE A 15 -6.65 6.05 -9.66
CA PHE A 15 -6.55 6.70 -10.98
C PHE A 15 -7.70 6.32 -11.92
N THR A 16 -8.78 5.73 -11.39
CA THR A 16 -9.89 5.19 -12.19
C THR A 16 -11.16 6.00 -11.99
N ASP A 17 -12.04 5.99 -12.98
CA ASP A 17 -13.31 6.73 -12.95
C ASP A 17 -14.38 6.11 -12.01
N ASN A 18 -14.03 5.10 -11.22
CA ASN A 18 -14.94 4.41 -10.32
C ASN A 18 -14.44 4.48 -8.88
N SER A 19 -15.36 4.52 -7.92
CA SER A 19 -15.03 4.35 -6.51
C SER A 19 -14.72 2.90 -6.19
N HIS A 20 -13.76 2.67 -5.28
CA HIS A 20 -13.34 1.35 -4.83
C HIS A 20 -13.32 1.26 -3.31
N GLU A 21 -13.59 0.06 -2.80
CA GLU A 21 -13.27 -0.30 -1.42
C GLU A 21 -12.06 -1.23 -1.45
N VAL A 22 -10.95 -0.79 -0.86
CA VAL A 22 -9.66 -1.49 -0.92
C VAL A 22 -9.33 -2.06 0.44
N ALA A 23 -9.16 -3.37 0.51
CA ALA A 23 -8.63 -4.06 1.68
C ALA A 23 -7.10 -4.09 1.60
N ILE A 24 -6.45 -3.71 2.69
CA ILE A 24 -4.99 -3.77 2.82
C ILE A 24 -4.64 -4.57 4.06
N GLU A 25 -3.77 -5.55 3.88
CA GLU A 25 -3.18 -6.35 4.94
C GLU A 25 -1.66 -6.25 4.86
N VAL A 26 -1.04 -5.83 5.96
CA VAL A 26 0.42 -5.75 6.10
C VAL A 26 0.87 -6.85 7.04
N LEU A 27 1.78 -7.69 6.57
CA LEU A 27 2.30 -8.84 7.28
C LEU A 27 3.81 -8.69 7.55
N TYR A 28 4.24 -8.88 8.80
CA TYR A 28 5.65 -9.13 9.12
C TYR A 28 6.12 -10.37 8.38
N ARG A 29 7.14 -10.21 7.53
CA ARG A 29 7.64 -11.30 6.68
C ARG A 29 8.20 -12.47 7.50
N ASP A 30 8.88 -12.16 8.61
CA ASP A 30 9.67 -13.14 9.36
C ASP A 30 8.90 -13.78 10.54
N ALA A 31 7.58 -13.54 10.63
CA ALA A 31 6.73 -14.12 11.65
C ALA A 31 6.50 -15.63 11.45
N SER A 32 6.37 -16.37 12.56
CA SER A 32 6.26 -17.84 12.55
C SER A 32 4.83 -18.36 12.31
N THR A 33 3.82 -17.54 12.59
CA THR A 33 2.41 -17.86 12.34
C THR A 33 1.70 -16.67 11.70
N TYR A 34 0.61 -16.94 10.99
CA TYR A 34 -0.17 -15.88 10.36
C TYR A 34 -0.70 -14.86 11.37
N GLN A 35 -1.21 -15.31 12.52
CA GLN A 35 -1.73 -14.42 13.58
C GLN A 35 -0.65 -13.49 14.14
N GLU A 36 0.60 -13.94 14.19
CA GLU A 36 1.74 -13.12 14.62
C GLU A 36 2.30 -12.26 13.47
N SER A 37 1.98 -12.60 12.22
CA SER A 37 2.42 -11.85 11.05
C SER A 37 1.58 -10.61 10.80
N VAL A 38 0.28 -10.61 11.12
CA VAL A 38 -0.60 -9.47 10.81
C VAL A 38 -0.19 -8.25 11.64
N ALA A 39 0.46 -7.29 10.98
CA ALA A 39 0.74 -5.98 11.55
C ALA A 39 -0.50 -5.09 11.44
N ILE A 40 -1.14 -5.09 10.28
CA ILE A 40 -2.32 -4.26 9.97
C ILE A 40 -3.27 -5.06 9.09
N ALA A 41 -4.57 -4.92 9.33
CA ALA A 41 -5.63 -5.36 8.44
C ALA A 41 -6.75 -4.30 8.47
N THR A 42 -6.91 -3.57 7.38
CA THR A 42 -7.82 -2.42 7.29
C THR A 42 -8.45 -2.32 5.90
N SER A 43 -9.40 -1.41 5.74
CA SER A 43 -9.96 -1.09 4.43
C SER A 43 -10.26 0.39 4.26
N TYR A 44 -10.03 0.87 3.04
CA TYR A 44 -10.21 2.27 2.64
C TYR A 44 -11.29 2.39 1.58
N GLU A 45 -12.15 3.39 1.74
CA GLU A 45 -13.03 3.84 0.67
C GLU A 45 -12.28 4.89 -0.17
N LEU A 46 -12.08 4.59 -1.45
CA LEU A 46 -11.43 5.47 -2.41
C LEU A 46 -12.46 5.95 -3.42
N PRO A 47 -12.88 7.22 -3.39
CA PRO A 47 -13.82 7.76 -4.36
C PRO A 47 -13.19 7.82 -5.75
N ALA A 48 -14.02 7.84 -6.81
CA ALA A 48 -13.55 8.26 -8.13
C ALA A 48 -13.03 9.72 -8.07
N PRO A 49 -12.02 10.09 -8.87
CA PRO A 49 -11.62 11.48 -9.03
C PRO A 49 -12.72 12.25 -9.76
N ASP A 50 -13.15 13.38 -9.18
CA ASP A 50 -14.17 14.25 -9.79
C ASP A 50 -13.56 15.12 -10.91
N ASP A 51 -12.73 16.10 -10.54
CA ASP A 51 -12.05 17.03 -11.46
C ASP A 51 -10.51 16.86 -11.45
N ASP A 52 -10.01 15.93 -10.64
CA ASP A 52 -8.58 15.65 -10.45
C ASP A 52 -8.10 14.46 -11.29
N VAL A 53 -6.78 14.26 -11.34
CA VAL A 53 -6.18 13.08 -11.99
C VAL A 53 -6.36 11.81 -11.15
N SER A 54 -6.46 11.97 -9.83
CA SER A 54 -6.57 10.87 -8.87
C SER A 54 -7.14 11.33 -7.53
N THR A 55 -7.62 10.39 -6.74
CA THR A 55 -7.90 10.57 -5.31
C THR A 55 -6.96 9.68 -4.50
N SER A 56 -6.69 10.05 -3.26
CA SER A 56 -5.85 9.24 -2.38
C SER A 56 -6.29 9.27 -0.92
N VAL A 57 -5.88 8.24 -0.19
CA VAL A 57 -5.87 8.19 1.27
C VAL A 57 -4.44 7.92 1.69
N GLU A 58 -3.99 8.65 2.72
CA GLU A 58 -2.62 8.59 3.24
C GLU A 58 -2.66 8.21 4.72
N GLU A 59 -1.75 7.33 5.10
CA GLU A 59 -1.46 6.96 6.47
C GLU A 59 0.02 7.20 6.75
N ASP A 60 0.30 8.25 7.51
CA ASP A 60 1.64 8.60 7.94
C ASP A 60 2.10 7.72 9.11
N GLN A 61 3.38 7.32 9.07
CA GLN A 61 4.04 6.61 10.17
C GLN A 61 3.25 5.37 10.64
N LEU A 62 2.74 4.62 9.66
CA LEU A 62 1.82 3.51 9.85
C LEU A 62 2.43 2.39 10.71
N LEU A 63 3.69 2.05 10.46
CA LEU A 63 4.46 1.04 11.19
C LEU A 63 5.92 1.46 11.27
N GLU A 64 6.63 1.02 12.32
CA GLU A 64 8.09 1.07 12.32
C GLU A 64 8.62 0.29 11.12
N THR A 65 9.57 0.86 10.40
CA THR A 65 10.14 0.28 9.18
C THR A 65 10.75 -1.10 9.44
N ASP A 66 10.25 -2.12 8.72
CA ASP A 66 10.75 -3.49 8.72
C ASP A 66 10.44 -4.15 7.36
N ARG A 67 10.68 -5.45 7.21
CA ARG A 67 10.34 -6.22 6.00
C ARG A 67 8.90 -6.71 6.08
N PHE A 68 8.09 -6.20 5.17
CA PHE A 68 6.67 -6.51 5.11
C PHE A 68 6.28 -7.22 3.81
N ILE A 69 5.16 -7.94 3.89
CA ILE A 69 4.37 -8.32 2.72
C ILE A 69 3.09 -7.49 2.81
N VAL A 70 2.80 -6.72 1.76
CA VAL A 70 1.60 -5.89 1.65
C VAL A 70 0.66 -6.55 0.66
N ASN A 71 -0.47 -7.07 1.15
CA ASN A 71 -1.52 -7.66 0.32
C ASN A 71 -2.62 -6.61 0.12
N VAL A 72 -3.06 -6.46 -1.13
CA VAL A 72 -4.09 -5.50 -1.52
C VAL A 72 -5.16 -6.21 -2.33
N GLU A 73 -6.43 -5.93 -2.04
CA GLU A 73 -7.59 -6.48 -2.76
C GLU A 73 -8.68 -5.43 -2.93
N LEU A 74 -9.32 -5.38 -4.10
CA LEU A 74 -10.57 -4.64 -4.28
C LEU A 74 -11.76 -5.48 -3.81
N LYS A 75 -12.45 -5.08 -2.73
CA LYS A 75 -13.51 -5.93 -2.12
C LYS A 75 -14.68 -6.22 -3.06
N ALA A 76 -15.05 -5.27 -3.92
CA ALA A 76 -16.12 -5.46 -4.90
C ALA A 76 -15.69 -6.31 -6.11
N ASN A 77 -14.38 -6.47 -6.32
CA ASN A 77 -13.81 -7.30 -7.38
C ASN A 77 -12.54 -8.04 -6.89
N PRO A 78 -12.70 -9.11 -6.07
CA PRO A 78 -11.56 -9.80 -5.45
C PRO A 78 -10.58 -10.45 -6.42
N ALA A 79 -10.95 -10.57 -7.71
CA ALA A 79 -10.03 -11.02 -8.74
C ALA A 79 -8.92 -9.98 -9.04
N VAL A 80 -9.11 -8.73 -8.60
CA VAL A 80 -8.13 -7.66 -8.63
C VAL A 80 -7.49 -7.60 -7.25
N SER A 81 -6.44 -8.39 -7.09
CA SER A 81 -5.63 -8.48 -5.88
C SER A 81 -4.16 -8.62 -6.26
N ASP A 82 -3.26 -8.05 -5.47
CA ASP A 82 -1.83 -8.23 -5.66
C ASP A 82 -1.06 -8.11 -4.33
N SER A 83 0.19 -8.58 -4.34
CA SER A 83 1.06 -8.61 -3.17
C SER A 83 2.41 -7.97 -3.46
N TYR A 84 2.85 -7.08 -2.58
CA TYR A 84 4.14 -6.41 -2.67
C TYR A 84 5.07 -6.81 -1.52
N TYR A 85 6.34 -7.03 -1.84
CA TYR A 85 7.38 -7.28 -0.84
C TYR A 85 8.10 -5.98 -0.55
N PHE A 86 7.77 -5.38 0.59
CA PHE A 86 8.38 -4.14 1.03
C PHE A 86 9.75 -4.43 1.70
N TYR A 87 10.75 -3.66 1.28
CA TYR A 87 12.09 -3.71 1.83
C TYR A 87 12.50 -2.32 2.31
N PRO A 88 12.89 -2.18 3.58
CA PRO A 88 13.27 -0.89 4.14
C PRO A 88 14.55 -0.34 3.50
N ALA A 89 14.69 0.98 3.48
CA ALA A 89 15.95 1.63 3.12
C ALA A 89 17.13 1.12 3.98
N LEU A 90 18.35 1.21 3.45
CA LEU A 90 19.55 0.90 4.24
C LEU A 90 19.77 1.99 5.29
N GLU A 91 20.37 1.64 6.43
CA GLU A 91 20.57 2.49 7.62
C GLU A 91 21.27 3.86 7.40
N ASP A 92 21.79 4.14 6.21
CA ASP A 92 22.42 5.44 5.85
C ASP A 92 21.46 6.39 5.10
N ASP A 93 20.19 6.01 4.89
CA ASP A 93 19.15 6.85 4.30
C ASP A 93 18.28 7.44 5.42
N ASP A 94 18.39 8.75 5.64
CA ASP A 94 17.63 9.50 6.65
C ASP A 94 16.17 9.79 6.19
N GLN A 95 15.69 9.11 5.16
CA GLN A 95 14.36 9.32 4.62
C GLN A 95 13.37 8.25 5.13
N ASP A 96 12.15 8.70 5.43
CA ASP A 96 11.03 7.82 5.76
C ASP A 96 10.64 7.00 4.53
N ASP A 97 10.37 5.70 4.73
CA ASP A 97 9.97 4.85 3.62
C ASP A 97 8.50 5.11 3.25
N HIS A 98 8.24 5.28 1.95
CA HIS A 98 6.87 5.49 1.46
C HIS A 98 6.51 4.42 0.43
N LEU A 99 5.38 3.76 0.65
CA LEU A 99 4.75 2.87 -0.32
C LEU A 99 3.47 3.51 -0.91
N PHE A 100 3.43 3.61 -2.24
CA PHE A 100 2.24 3.95 -3.01
C PHE A 100 1.58 2.67 -3.52
N VAL A 101 0.27 2.56 -3.29
CA VAL A 101 -0.59 1.49 -3.82
C VAL A 101 -1.58 2.11 -4.79
N GLU A 102 -1.41 1.86 -6.07
CA GLU A 102 -2.16 2.56 -7.11
C GLU A 102 -3.17 1.63 -7.80
N ILE A 103 -4.43 2.05 -7.84
CA ILE A 103 -5.49 1.36 -8.58
C ILE A 103 -5.56 2.01 -9.96
N ARG A 104 -5.31 1.21 -10.99
CA ARG A 104 -5.20 1.68 -12.36
C ARG A 104 -6.02 0.82 -13.32
N THR A 105 -6.27 1.39 -14.50
CA THR A 105 -6.91 0.71 -15.62
C THR A 105 -5.89 0.45 -16.72
N GLN A 106 -5.85 -0.78 -17.24
CA GLN A 106 -4.95 -1.14 -18.34
C GLN A 106 -5.38 -0.42 -19.63
N PRO A 107 -4.48 0.28 -20.33
CA PRO A 107 -4.84 1.07 -21.52
C PRO A 107 -5.46 0.27 -22.67
N GLU A 108 -5.14 -1.03 -22.78
CA GLU A 108 -5.54 -1.86 -23.91
C GLU A 108 -6.78 -2.72 -23.65
N SER A 109 -7.16 -2.92 -22.39
CA SER A 109 -8.16 -3.92 -21.98
C SER A 109 -9.25 -3.39 -21.07
N ASP A 110 -9.12 -2.16 -20.58
CA ASP A 110 -9.93 -1.57 -19.50
C ASP A 110 -9.94 -2.43 -18.21
N ALA A 111 -9.00 -3.37 -18.07
CA ALA A 111 -8.90 -4.21 -16.89
C ALA A 111 -8.27 -3.44 -15.73
N LEU A 112 -8.86 -3.57 -14.54
CA LEU A 112 -8.29 -3.01 -13.32
C LEU A 112 -7.06 -3.82 -12.90
N TYR A 113 -6.05 -3.12 -12.39
CA TYR A 113 -4.89 -3.72 -11.76
C TYR A 113 -4.39 -2.82 -10.61
N ILE A 114 -3.59 -3.43 -9.73
CA ILE A 114 -2.91 -2.75 -8.63
C ILE A 114 -1.45 -2.61 -9.05
N ASP A 115 -0.89 -1.42 -8.88
CA ASP A 115 0.53 -1.13 -9.08
C ASP A 115 1.15 -0.68 -7.75
N PHE A 116 2.45 -0.93 -7.58
CA PHE A 116 3.18 -0.56 -6.37
C PHE A 116 4.39 0.28 -6.75
N ASP A 117 4.51 1.45 -6.12
CA ASP A 117 5.70 2.28 -6.24
C ASP A 117 6.25 2.57 -4.84
N GLN A 118 7.56 2.44 -4.68
CA GLN A 118 8.22 2.63 -3.39
C GLN A 118 9.27 3.73 -3.55
N SER A 119 9.21 4.72 -2.66
CA SER A 119 10.25 5.73 -2.53
C SER A 119 10.96 5.61 -1.19
N HIS A 120 12.25 5.91 -1.23
CA HIS A 120 13.10 6.16 -0.09
C HIS A 120 13.50 7.63 -0.15
#